data_AF-A0A3M9X0Q3-F1
#
_entry.id   AF-A0A3M9X0Q3-F1
#
_cell.length_a   1.000
_cell.length_b   1.000
_cell.length_c   1.000
_cell.angle_alpha   90.00
_cell.angle_beta   90.00
_cell.angle_gamma   90.00
#
_symmetry.space_group_name_H-M   'P 1'
#
loop_
_entity.id
_entity.type
_entity.pdbx_description
1 polymer ?
#
loop_
_entity_poly.entity_id
_entity_poly.type
_entity_poly.pdbx_seq_one_letter_code
_entity_poly.pdbx_strand_id
1 'polypeptide(L)'
;VTVGYDTDIELARKLIKRIGLELAEDPEFKHWVIEPIKMQGVQEFGEYGIVLRVKVTTRPGGAFSMKGRFFLRLRQAFKEQGIELPFPTVHIQGVQNPHEAENAPLEITPELRMAVAQSHTNRRRKKARTNE
;
A
#
# COMPACT_ATOMS: atom_id res chain seq x y z
N VAL A 1 -16.51 -5.38 -2.59
CA VAL A 1 -15.43 -5.11 -3.58
C VAL A 1 -14.88 -3.74 -3.21
N THR A 2 -13.58 -3.56 -3.14
CA THR A 2 -13.00 -2.25 -2.81
C THR A 2 -12.43 -1.64 -4.09
N VAL A 3 -12.73 -0.37 -4.35
CA VAL A 3 -12.21 0.41 -5.49
C VAL A 3 -11.44 1.62 -4.98
N GLY A 4 -10.48 2.12 -5.75
CA GLY A 4 -9.74 3.34 -5.39
C GLY A 4 -10.65 4.56 -5.30
N TYR A 5 -10.23 5.58 -4.56
CA TYR A 5 -11.00 6.82 -4.37
C TYR A 5 -11.18 7.62 -5.66
N ASP A 6 -10.23 7.52 -6.59
CA ASP A 6 -10.27 8.23 -7.87
C ASP A 6 -11.13 7.53 -8.94
N THR A 7 -11.72 6.38 -8.61
CA THR A 7 -12.51 5.58 -9.55
C THR A 7 -13.93 6.13 -9.73
N ASP A 8 -14.40 6.18 -10.97
CA ASP A 8 -15.81 6.47 -11.26
C ASP A 8 -16.74 5.33 -10.81
N ILE A 9 -17.57 5.64 -9.81
CA ILE A 9 -18.54 4.73 -9.20
C ILE A 9 -19.66 4.37 -10.20
N GLU A 10 -20.05 5.27 -11.11
CA GLU A 10 -21.08 4.98 -12.11
C GLU A 10 -20.59 3.96 -13.14
N LEU A 11 -19.33 4.07 -13.55
CA LEU A 11 -18.68 3.12 -14.44
C LEU A 11 -18.58 1.74 -13.76
N ALA A 12 -18.13 1.70 -12.52
CA ALA A 12 -18.09 0.45 -11.73
C ALA A 12 -19.48 -0.19 -11.59
N ARG A 13 -20.54 0.61 -11.38
CA ARG A 13 -21.92 0.13 -11.30
C ARG A 13 -22.38 -0.52 -12.62
N LYS A 14 -22.09 0.12 -13.75
CA LYS A 14 -22.45 -0.39 -15.09
C LYS A 14 -21.74 -1.73 -15.37
N LEU A 15 -20.46 -1.83 -15.04
CA LEU A 15 -19.69 -3.08 -15.17
C LEU A 15 -20.25 -4.21 -14.31
N ILE A 16 -20.47 -3.95 -13.02
CA ILE A 16 -21.02 -4.96 -12.10
C ILE A 16 -22.38 -5.46 -12.60
N LYS A 17 -23.24 -4.57 -13.10
CA LYS A 17 -24.55 -4.93 -13.66
C LYS A 17 -24.40 -5.81 -14.91
N ARG A 18 -23.51 -5.44 -15.84
CA ARG A 18 -23.27 -6.21 -17.06
C ARG A 18 -22.78 -7.63 -16.74
N ILE A 19 -21.76 -7.74 -15.89
CA ILE A 19 -21.20 -9.03 -15.46
C ILE A 19 -22.25 -9.87 -14.74
N GLY A 20 -23.09 -9.23 -13.91
CA GLY A 20 -24.18 -9.90 -13.21
C GLY A 20 -25.26 -10.48 -14.15
N LEU A 21 -25.51 -9.84 -15.30
CA LEU A 21 -26.41 -10.35 -16.33
C LEU A 21 -25.76 -11.50 -17.11
N GLU A 22 -24.50 -11.34 -17.54
CA GLU A 22 -23.77 -12.39 -18.25
C GLU A 22 -23.67 -13.68 -17.42
N LEU A 23 -23.42 -13.56 -16.11
CA LEU A 23 -23.40 -14.70 -15.18
C LEU A 23 -24.79 -15.30 -14.90
N ALA A 24 -25.86 -14.54 -15.09
CA ALA A 24 -27.23 -15.04 -14.95
C ALA A 24 -27.69 -15.78 -16.23
N GLU A 25 -27.14 -15.42 -17.38
CA GLU A 25 -27.39 -16.06 -18.67
C GLU A 25 -26.64 -17.39 -18.84
N ASP A 26 -25.48 -17.54 -18.17
CA ASP A 26 -24.68 -18.77 -18.20
C ASP A 26 -25.52 -20.00 -17.77
N PRO A 27 -25.65 -21.03 -18.62
CA PRO A 27 -26.57 -22.16 -18.40
C PRO A 27 -26.24 -22.99 -17.14
N GLU A 28 -24.97 -23.00 -16.73
CA GLU A 28 -24.51 -23.63 -15.48
C GLU A 28 -25.08 -22.93 -14.23
N PHE A 29 -25.19 -21.60 -14.25
CA PHE A 29 -25.59 -20.80 -13.10
C PHE A 29 -27.07 -20.43 -13.13
N LYS A 30 -27.68 -20.38 -14.32
CA LYS A 30 -29.10 -20.06 -14.52
C LYS A 30 -30.06 -20.88 -13.65
N HIS A 31 -29.73 -22.16 -13.38
CA HIS A 31 -30.53 -23.02 -12.51
C HIS A 31 -30.44 -22.67 -11.02
N TRP A 32 -29.36 -22.00 -10.61
CA TRP A 32 -29.09 -21.61 -9.23
C TRP A 32 -29.42 -20.16 -8.95
N VAL A 33 -29.48 -19.30 -9.97
CA VAL A 33 -29.73 -17.86 -9.81
C VAL A 33 -31.22 -17.57 -9.69
N ILE A 34 -31.61 -16.92 -8.59
CA ILE A 34 -32.99 -16.43 -8.38
C ILE A 34 -33.06 -14.96 -8.80
N GLU A 35 -32.11 -14.14 -8.32
CA GLU A 35 -31.94 -12.76 -8.77
C GLU A 35 -30.52 -12.55 -9.29
N PRO A 36 -30.36 -11.81 -10.40
CA PRO A 36 -29.04 -11.48 -10.92
C PRO A 36 -28.25 -10.64 -9.92
N ILE A 37 -26.93 -10.69 -10.04
CA ILE A 37 -26.03 -9.96 -9.16
C ILE A 37 -26.28 -8.46 -9.32
N LYS A 38 -26.60 -7.79 -8.21
CA LYS A 38 -26.85 -6.35 -8.17
C LYS A 38 -25.94 -5.64 -7.18
N MET A 39 -25.41 -4.49 -7.60
CA MET A 39 -24.76 -3.56 -6.69
C MET A 39 -25.82 -2.86 -5.85
N GLN A 40 -25.71 -2.91 -4.52
CA GLN A 40 -26.59 -2.15 -3.63
C GLN A 40 -26.13 -0.70 -3.48
N GLY A 41 -24.83 -0.45 -3.54
CA GLY A 41 -24.27 0.89 -3.35
C GLY A 41 -22.88 0.85 -2.70
N VAL A 42 -22.44 2.02 -2.26
CA VAL A 42 -21.30 2.18 -1.37
C VAL A 42 -21.73 1.74 0.03
N GLN A 43 -20.98 0.79 0.59
CA GLN A 43 -21.16 0.35 1.97
C GLN A 43 -20.44 1.28 2.93
N GLU A 44 -19.20 1.62 2.60
CA GLU A 44 -18.30 2.36 3.48
C GLU A 44 -17.15 2.96 2.67
N PHE A 45 -16.60 4.07 3.16
CA PHE A 45 -15.32 4.62 2.73
C PHE A 45 -14.24 4.06 3.64
N GLY A 46 -13.52 3.03 3.19
CA GLY A 46 -12.46 2.39 3.97
C GLY A 46 -11.13 3.11 3.79
N GLU A 47 -10.17 2.88 4.68
CA GLU A 47 -8.85 3.55 4.69
C GLU A 47 -8.15 3.56 3.32
N TYR A 48 -8.25 2.47 2.57
CA TYR A 48 -7.59 2.31 1.27
C TYR A 48 -8.51 2.55 0.07
N GLY A 49 -9.82 2.65 0.26
CA GLY A 49 -10.74 2.82 -0.86
C GLY A 49 -12.21 2.62 -0.51
N ILE A 50 -13.06 2.77 -1.52
CA ILE A 50 -14.51 2.71 -1.39
C ILE A 50 -14.97 1.26 -1.43
N VAL A 51 -15.63 0.80 -0.37
CA VAL A 51 -16.17 -0.56 -0.27
C VAL A 51 -17.57 -0.60 -0.89
N LEU A 52 -17.68 -1.29 -2.02
CA LEU A 52 -18.94 -1.53 -2.73
C LEU A 52 -19.59 -2.83 -2.24
N ARG A 53 -20.89 -2.76 -1.92
CA ARG A 53 -21.72 -3.92 -1.56
C ARG A 53 -22.42 -4.47 -2.79
N VAL A 54 -22.28 -5.78 -2.97
CA VAL A 54 -22.92 -6.54 -4.02
C VAL A 54 -23.75 -7.65 -3.38
N LYS A 55 -24.99 -7.82 -3.84
CA LYS A 55 -25.91 -8.84 -3.35
C LYS A 55 -26.26 -9.79 -4.49
N VAL A 56 -26.29 -11.08 -4.15
CA VAL A 56 -26.72 -12.15 -5.04
C VAL A 56 -27.75 -13.00 -4.30
N THR A 57 -28.83 -13.35 -4.97
CA THR A 57 -29.84 -14.27 -4.44
C THR A 57 -29.77 -15.54 -5.26
N THR A 58 -29.21 -16.60 -4.67
CA THR A 58 -29.09 -17.92 -5.31
C THR A 58 -29.76 -18.98 -4.46
N ARG A 59 -30.13 -20.07 -5.11
CA ARG A 59 -30.53 -21.31 -4.45
C ARG A 59 -29.36 -21.87 -3.63
N PRO A 60 -29.63 -22.50 -2.48
CA PRO A 60 -28.60 -23.07 -1.63
C PRO A 60 -27.74 -24.08 -2.40
N GLY A 61 -26.41 -23.96 -2.31
CA GLY A 61 -25.45 -24.81 -3.04
C GLY A 61 -24.71 -24.11 -4.19
N GLY A 62 -25.36 -23.18 -4.89
CA GLY A 62 -24.75 -22.46 -6.02
C GLY A 62 -23.97 -21.19 -5.65
N ALA A 63 -24.14 -20.70 -4.43
CA ALA A 63 -23.64 -19.38 -4.01
C ALA A 63 -22.10 -19.27 -4.08
N PHE A 64 -21.36 -20.30 -3.68
CA PHE A 64 -19.89 -20.26 -3.63
C PHE A 64 -19.27 -20.25 -5.03
N SER A 65 -19.72 -21.15 -5.91
CA SER A 65 -19.25 -21.24 -7.29
C SER A 65 -19.54 -19.97 -8.08
N MET A 66 -20.75 -19.41 -7.91
CA MET A 66 -21.12 -18.15 -8.56
C MET A 66 -20.28 -16.98 -8.05
N LYS A 67 -20.05 -16.91 -6.73
CA LYS A 67 -19.20 -15.88 -6.11
C LYS A 67 -17.78 -15.92 -6.68
N GLY A 68 -17.18 -17.10 -6.80
CA GLY A 68 -15.83 -17.27 -7.37
C GLY A 68 -15.73 -16.80 -8.83
N ARG A 69 -16.65 -17.25 -9.69
CA ARG A 69 -16.70 -16.83 -11.11
C ARG A 69 -16.97 -15.33 -11.27
N PHE A 70 -17.85 -14.78 -10.45
CA PHE A 70 -18.12 -13.34 -10.42
C PHE A 70 -16.86 -12.53 -10.11
N PHE A 71 -16.12 -12.87 -9.04
CA PHE A 71 -14.90 -12.14 -8.71
C PHE A 71 -13.82 -12.27 -9.78
N LEU A 72 -13.73 -13.43 -10.45
CA LEU A 72 -12.78 -13.62 -11.55
C LEU A 72 -13.10 -12.70 -12.74
N ARG A 73 -14.35 -12.69 -13.21
CA ARG A 73 -14.77 -11.79 -14.30
C ARG A 73 -14.70 -10.33 -13.91
N LEU A 74 -15.05 -10.01 -12.66
CA LEU A 74 -14.96 -8.64 -12.15
C LEU A 74 -13.53 -8.12 -12.16
N ARG A 75 -12.56 -8.93 -11.72
CA ARG A 75 -11.14 -8.57 -11.76
C ARG A 75 -10.66 -8.32 -13.19
N GLN A 76 -11.08 -9.16 -14.13
CA GLN A 76 -10.71 -9.00 -15.54
C GLN A 76 -11.31 -7.71 -16.13
N ALA A 77 -12.60 -7.48 -15.93
CA ALA A 77 -13.28 -6.27 -16.40
C ALA A 77 -12.70 -4.99 -15.79
N PHE A 78 -12.32 -5.02 -14.51
CA PHE A 78 -11.67 -3.87 -13.86
C PHE A 78 -10.30 -3.59 -14.45
N LYS A 79 -9.52 -4.63 -14.77
CA LYS A 79 -8.23 -4.48 -15.44
C LYS A 79 -8.37 -3.89 -16.84
N GLU A 80 -9.35 -4.33 -17.62
CA GLU A 80 -9.60 -3.84 -18.98
C GLU A 80 -10.04 -2.37 -19.02
N GLN A 81 -10.76 -1.92 -17.98
CA GLN A 81 -11.28 -0.56 -17.87
C GLN A 81 -10.35 0.38 -17.08
N GLY A 82 -9.19 -0.10 -16.64
CA GLY A 82 -8.21 0.70 -15.90
C GLY A 82 -8.64 1.06 -14.47
N ILE A 83 -9.58 0.31 -13.87
CA ILE A 83 -9.94 0.49 -12.47
C ILE A 83 -8.87 -0.15 -11.59
N GLU A 84 -8.08 0.68 -10.92
CA GLU A 84 -7.08 0.21 -9.98
C GLU A 84 -7.74 -0.29 -8.68
N LEU A 85 -7.40 -1.52 -8.31
CA LEU A 85 -7.74 -2.04 -7.00
C LEU A 85 -6.77 -1.41 -5.98
N PRO A 86 -7.29 -0.84 -4.88
CA PRO A 86 -6.43 -0.16 -3.93
C PRO A 86 -5.52 -1.17 -3.24
N PHE A 87 -4.24 -0.86 -3.23
CA PHE A 87 -3.24 -1.56 -2.43
C PHE A 87 -2.99 -0.74 -1.15
N PRO A 88 -2.69 -1.39 -0.02
CA PRO A 88 -2.34 -0.67 1.19
C PRO A 88 -1.03 0.10 0.96
N THR A 89 -1.14 1.42 0.80
CA THR A 89 0.01 2.32 0.70
C THR A 89 0.27 2.93 2.07
N VAL A 90 1.48 2.76 2.59
CA VAL A 90 1.91 3.39 3.84
C VAL A 90 2.75 4.61 3.48
N HIS A 91 2.27 5.81 3.84
CA HIS A 91 3.06 7.02 3.73
C HIS A 91 3.96 7.15 4.96
N ILE A 92 5.24 6.83 4.82
CA ILE A 92 6.23 7.02 5.89
C ILE A 92 6.74 8.46 5.77
N GLN A 93 6.20 9.36 6.59
CA GLN A 93 6.89 10.64 6.83
C GLN A 93 8.12 10.35 7.68
N GLY A 94 9.29 10.30 7.02
CA GLY A 94 10.57 10.25 7.71
C GLY A 94 10.68 11.48 8.60
N VAL A 95 10.76 11.27 9.91
CA VAL A 95 11.26 12.30 10.83
C VAL A 95 12.69 12.59 10.36
N GLN A 96 12.95 13.81 9.91
CA GLN A 96 14.31 14.26 9.65
C GLN A 96 15.07 14.07 10.97
N ASN A 97 15.94 13.05 11.02
CA ASN A 97 16.83 12.86 12.15
C ASN A 97 17.77 14.06 12.20
N PRO A 98 17.86 14.82 13.30
CA PRO A 98 18.81 15.93 13.44
C PRO A 98 20.29 15.48 13.45
N HIS A 99 20.57 14.17 13.40
CA HIS A 99 21.91 13.60 13.56
C HIS A 99 22.72 13.44 12.25
N GLU A 100 22.23 13.88 11.10
CA GLU A 100 23.06 13.92 9.88
C GLU A 100 24.18 14.98 9.94
N ALA A 101 24.13 15.91 10.90
CA ALA A 101 25.22 16.86 11.15
C ALA A 101 26.47 16.24 11.79
N GLU A 102 26.41 14.99 12.28
CA GLU A 102 27.53 14.35 12.99
C GLU A 102 28.45 13.53 12.07
N ASN A 103 28.05 13.30 10.81
CA ASN A 103 28.85 12.60 9.80
C ASN A 103 29.39 13.51 8.69
N ALA A 104 29.51 14.82 8.95
CA ALA A 104 30.37 15.66 8.12
C ALA A 104 31.83 15.33 8.46
N PRO A 105 32.69 14.96 7.49
CA PRO A 105 34.11 14.81 7.77
C PRO A 105 34.65 16.16 8.24
N LEU A 106 35.05 16.24 9.52
CA LEU A 106 35.68 17.42 10.07
C LEU A 106 36.93 17.72 9.25
N GLU A 107 36.91 18.84 8.50
CA GLU A 107 38.11 19.35 7.85
C GLU A 107 39.13 19.69 8.94
N ILE A 108 40.19 18.89 9.01
CA ILE A 108 41.27 19.08 9.97
C ILE A 108 41.99 20.38 9.60
N THR A 109 41.61 21.47 10.23
CA THR A 109 42.31 22.75 10.08
C THR A 109 43.76 22.60 10.57
N PRO A 110 44.73 23.29 9.94
CA PRO A 110 46.16 23.16 10.25
C PRO A 110 46.50 23.51 11.71
N GLU A 111 45.67 24.33 12.37
CA GLU A 111 45.82 24.69 13.79
C GLU A 111 45.63 23.50 14.74
N LEU A 112 44.66 22.62 14.46
CA LEU A 112 44.40 21.41 15.25
C LEU A 112 45.56 20.40 15.15
N ARG A 113 46.24 20.33 14.00
CA ARG A 113 47.45 19.51 13.83
C ARG A 113 48.62 20.03 14.65
N MET A 114 48.82 21.35 14.70
CA MET A 114 49.89 21.97 15.49
C MET A 114 49.66 21.80 17.00
N ALA A 115 48.41 21.89 17.46
CA ALA A 115 48.07 21.65 18.87
C ALA A 115 48.36 20.21 19.31
N VAL A 116 48.07 19.22 18.46
CA VAL A 116 48.39 17.81 18.73
C VAL A 116 49.91 17.57 18.75
N ALA A 117 50.68 18.23 17.87
CA ALA A 117 52.14 18.13 17.86
C ALA A 117 52.77 18.70 19.15
N GLN A 118 52.24 19.81 19.67
CA GLN A 118 52.68 20.40 20.95
C GLN A 118 52.30 19.53 22.16
N SER A 119 51.20 18.77 22.08
CA SER A 119 50.82 17.84 23.14
C SER A 119 51.80 16.65 23.29
N HIS A 120 52.41 16.21 22.19
CA HIS A 120 53.36 15.10 22.17
C HIS A 120 54.72 15.47 22.76
N THR A 121 55.17 16.72 22.59
CA THR A 121 56.45 17.20 23.15
C THR A 121 56.36 17.45 24.66
N ASN A 122 55.21 17.94 25.15
CA ASN A 122 54.96 18.14 26.58
C ASN A 122 54.83 16.82 27.37
N ARG A 123 54.32 15.75 26.74
CA ARG A 123 54.23 14.42 27.37
C ARG A 123 55.61 13.77 27.54
N ARG A 124 56.57 14.07 26.67
CA ARG A 124 57.94 13.53 26.73
C ARG A 124 58.80 14.21 27.80
N ARG A 125 58.61 15.51 28.04
CA ARG A 125 59.30 16.24 29.14
C ARG A 125 58.82 15.82 30.53
N LYS A 126 57.54 15.47 30.68
CA LYS A 126 56.98 15.09 32.00
C LYS A 126 57.43 13.70 32.48
N LYS A 127 57.77 12.78 31.56
CA LYS A 127 58.32 11.45 31.90
C LYS A 127 59.81 11.44 32.27
N ALA A 128 60.56 12.49 31.96
CA ALA A 128 62.00 12.56 32.25
C ALA A 128 62.34 13.15 33.64
N ARG A 129 61.35 13.67 34.38
CA ARG A 129 61.54 14.27 35.72
C ARG A 129 61.11 13.37 36.88
N THR A 130 60.67 12.15 36.62
CA THR A 130 60.10 11.25 37.65
C THR A 130 61.01 10.05 38.00
N ASN A 131 62.27 10.07 37.54
CA ASN A 131 63.32 9.15 37.98
C ASN A 131 64.49 9.97 38.55
N GLU A 132 64.34 10.45 39.78
CA GLU A 132 65.42 10.76 40.71
C GLU A 132 64.88 10.60 42.14
#